data_AF-A0A2S2PZI8-F1
#
_entry.id   AF-A0A2S2PZI8-F1
#
_cell.length_a   1.000
_cell.length_b   1.000
_cell.length_c   1.000
_cell.angle_alpha   90.00
_cell.angle_beta   90.00
_cell.angle_gamma   90.00
#
_symmetry.space_group_name_H-M   'P 1'
#
loop_
_entity.id
_entity.type
_entity.pdbx_description
1 polymer ?
#
loop_
_entity_poly.entity_id
_entity_poly.type
_entity_poly.pdbx_seq_one_letter_code
_entity_poly.pdbx_strand_id
1 'polypeptide(L)'
;YHNNPQATADILSPDKWLSAGDIGYHNNPQATADILSPDKWLSTGDIGYYNEKNEFYIVDRIKELIKVQGYQVPPAELEGLLRTHPNVVDAAVIGVPNDRTGEAPLAFVVLADGSSATVSEEDVEKFVAERVAPFKRITAGVRFVNTLPKSAAGKILRRILKDEYLKNVK
;
A
#
# COMPACT_ATOMS: atom_id res chain seq x y z
N TYR A 1 14.65 2.79 -5.89
CA TYR A 1 13.78 3.89 -6.38
C TYR A 1 14.19 5.28 -5.94
N HIS A 2 14.47 5.54 -4.66
CA HIS A 2 14.61 6.92 -4.18
C HIS A 2 16.01 7.55 -4.29
N ASN A 3 17.02 6.90 -4.89
CA ASN A 3 18.35 7.53 -5.10
C ASN A 3 19.30 6.79 -6.09
N ASN A 4 18.78 6.07 -7.08
CA ASN A 4 19.64 5.44 -8.10
C ASN A 4 19.17 5.76 -9.53
N PRO A 5 19.85 6.67 -10.26
CA PRO A 5 19.51 7.01 -11.64
C PRO A 5 19.79 5.88 -12.65
N GLN A 6 20.42 4.77 -12.22
CA GLN A 6 20.67 3.57 -13.03
C GLN A 6 19.73 2.40 -12.72
N ALA A 7 18.74 2.55 -11.84
CA ALA A 7 17.71 1.53 -11.72
C ALA A 7 16.82 1.55 -12.98
N THR A 8 17.21 0.80 -14.00
CA THR A 8 16.30 0.27 -15.02
C THR A 8 15.31 -0.63 -14.29
N ALA A 9 14.36 0.00 -13.63
CA ALA A 9 13.19 -0.67 -13.11
C ALA A 9 12.38 -1.10 -14.32
N ASP A 10 12.61 -2.33 -14.76
CA ASP A 10 11.52 -3.12 -15.27
C ASP A 10 10.51 -3.20 -14.14
N ILE A 11 9.63 -2.19 -14.08
CA ILE A 11 8.39 -2.26 -13.33
C ILE A 11 7.77 -3.60 -13.75
N LEU A 12 7.48 -4.47 -12.79
CA LEU A 12 6.64 -5.63 -13.02
C LEU A 12 5.27 -5.08 -13.46
N SER A 13 5.16 -4.85 -14.77
CA SER A 13 3.93 -4.49 -15.47
C SER A 13 2.92 -5.62 -15.22
N PRO A 14 1.61 -5.34 -15.24
CA PRO A 14 0.56 -6.35 -15.24
C PRO A 14 0.74 -7.51 -16.25
N ASP A 15 1.67 -7.38 -17.21
CA ASP A 15 1.94 -8.34 -18.28
C ASP A 15 3.11 -9.31 -18.01
N LYS A 16 3.69 -9.34 -16.80
CA LYS A 16 4.78 -10.28 -16.47
C LYS A 16 4.45 -11.13 -15.26
N TRP A 17 4.56 -12.43 -15.48
CA TRP A 17 3.83 -13.46 -14.78
C TRP A 17 4.81 -14.39 -14.06
N LEU A 18 4.36 -15.24 -13.14
CA LEU A 18 5.15 -16.39 -12.63
C LEU A 18 4.71 -17.67 -13.32
N SER A 19 5.62 -18.53 -13.78
CA SER A 19 5.20 -19.81 -14.39
C SER A 19 4.54 -20.67 -13.32
N ALA A 20 3.29 -21.07 -13.58
CA ALA A 20 2.42 -21.63 -12.54
C ALA A 20 2.12 -23.12 -12.74
N GLY A 21 2.50 -23.69 -13.89
CA GLY A 21 2.13 -25.07 -14.24
C GLY A 21 0.61 -25.25 -14.36
N ASP A 22 0.11 -26.45 -14.06
CA ASP A 22 -1.33 -26.77 -14.08
C ASP A 22 -2.01 -26.48 -12.74
N ILE A 23 -2.22 -25.19 -12.44
CA ILE A 23 -3.00 -24.73 -11.28
C ILE A 23 -4.34 -24.13 -11.73
N GLY A 24 -5.36 -24.17 -10.87
CA GLY A 24 -6.65 -23.57 -11.16
C GLY A 24 -7.58 -23.56 -9.95
N TYR A 25 -8.60 -22.69 -10.02
CA TYR A 25 -9.65 -22.65 -9.01
C TYR A 25 -10.62 -23.82 -9.17
N HIS A 26 -11.01 -24.42 -8.05
CA HIS A 26 -11.98 -25.51 -8.04
C HIS A 26 -13.34 -25.04 -8.58
N ASN A 27 -13.85 -25.73 -9.61
CA ASN A 27 -15.12 -25.44 -10.28
C ASN A 27 -15.31 -23.97 -10.73
N ASN A 28 -14.20 -23.25 -10.98
CA ASN A 28 -14.27 -21.87 -11.45
C ASN A 28 -13.27 -21.63 -12.61
N PRO A 29 -13.62 -22.09 -13.82
CA PRO A 29 -12.75 -21.93 -15.00
C PRO A 29 -12.57 -20.46 -15.38
N GLN A 30 -13.57 -19.60 -15.15
CA GLN A 30 -13.44 -18.17 -15.44
C GLN A 30 -12.40 -17.52 -14.55
N ALA A 31 -12.47 -17.69 -13.22
CA ALA A 31 -11.47 -17.13 -12.31
C ALA A 31 -10.06 -17.69 -12.59
N THR A 32 -9.96 -18.91 -13.12
CA THR A 32 -8.67 -19.49 -13.54
C THR A 32 -8.14 -18.77 -14.78
N ALA A 33 -8.98 -18.56 -15.79
CA ALA A 33 -8.63 -17.82 -17.01
C ALA A 33 -8.33 -16.33 -16.74
N ASP A 34 -8.93 -15.74 -15.72
CA ASP A 34 -8.69 -14.34 -15.34
C ASP A 34 -7.28 -14.12 -14.76
N ILE A 35 -6.68 -15.15 -14.16
CA ILE A 35 -5.35 -15.05 -13.51
C ILE A 35 -4.24 -15.76 -14.27
N LEU A 36 -4.56 -16.65 -15.22
CA LEU A 36 -3.59 -17.38 -16.04
C LEU A 36 -3.63 -16.91 -17.48
N SER A 37 -2.46 -16.61 -18.04
CA SER A 37 -2.32 -16.41 -19.48
C SER A 37 -2.49 -17.74 -20.24
N PRO A 38 -2.72 -17.70 -21.57
CA PRO A 38 -2.75 -18.91 -22.41
C PRO A 38 -1.51 -19.80 -22.27
N ASP A 39 -0.37 -19.21 -21.93
CA ASP A 39 0.92 -19.88 -21.76
C ASP A 39 1.19 -20.31 -20.29
N LYS A 40 0.15 -20.36 -19.44
CA LYS A 40 0.20 -20.83 -18.02
C LYS A 40 1.10 -20.02 -17.09
N TRP A 41 1.15 -18.75 -17.38
CA TRP A 41 1.80 -17.72 -16.60
C TRP A 41 0.76 -17.11 -15.65
N LEU A 42 1.09 -16.89 -14.37
CA LEU A 42 0.22 -16.38 -13.30
C LEU A 42 0.38 -14.88 -13.06
N SER A 43 -0.74 -14.14 -13.10
CA SER A 43 -0.80 -12.73 -12.72
C SER A 43 -0.99 -12.66 -11.21
N THR A 44 0.05 -12.23 -10.51
CA THR A 44 0.04 -12.16 -9.03
C THR A 44 -0.79 -10.98 -8.53
N GLY A 45 -0.98 -9.96 -9.36
CA GLY A 45 -1.55 -8.68 -8.97
C GLY A 45 -0.63 -7.83 -8.09
N ASP A 46 0.65 -8.22 -7.96
CA ASP A 46 1.70 -7.47 -7.26
C ASP A 46 2.51 -6.63 -8.24
N ILE A 47 2.92 -5.43 -7.81
CA ILE A 47 3.91 -4.60 -8.50
C ILE A 47 5.26 -4.75 -7.80
N GLY A 48 6.33 -4.79 -8.58
CA GLY A 48 7.68 -4.93 -8.08
C GLY A 48 8.70 -4.62 -9.16
N TYR A 49 9.95 -4.97 -8.91
CA TYR A 49 11.05 -4.86 -9.87
C TYR A 49 12.16 -5.84 -9.48
N TYR A 50 13.12 -6.01 -10.37
CA TYR A 50 14.37 -6.68 -10.05
C TYR A 50 15.55 -5.77 -10.36
N ASN A 51 16.69 -6.00 -9.72
CA ASN A 51 17.91 -5.24 -9.99
C ASN A 51 18.87 -6.01 -10.91
N GLU A 52 20.02 -5.41 -11.24
CA GLU A 52 21.06 -6.02 -12.09
C GLU A 52 21.59 -7.37 -11.54
N LYS A 53 21.38 -7.66 -10.26
CA LYS A 53 21.75 -8.92 -9.60
C LYS A 53 20.62 -9.95 -9.62
N ASN A 54 19.51 -9.69 -10.33
CA ASN A 54 18.30 -10.51 -10.35
C ASN A 54 17.64 -10.67 -8.97
N GLU A 55 17.84 -9.72 -8.06
CA GLU A 55 17.14 -9.68 -6.79
C GLU A 55 15.77 -9.03 -6.99
N PHE A 56 14.70 -9.72 -6.62
CA PHE A 56 13.32 -9.24 -6.76
C PHE A 56 12.86 -8.47 -5.53
N TYR A 57 12.17 -7.37 -5.78
CA TYR A 57 11.59 -6.49 -4.77
C TYR A 57 10.11 -6.29 -5.08
N ILE A 58 9.25 -6.75 -4.17
CA ILE A 58 7.80 -6.50 -4.25
C ILE A 58 7.49 -5.18 -3.55
N VAL A 59 6.77 -4.31 -4.25
CA VAL A 59 6.43 -2.95 -3.79
C VAL A 59 5.08 -2.94 -3.09
N ASP A 60 4.00 -3.34 -3.77
CA ASP A 60 2.65 -3.46 -3.20
C ASP A 60 1.74 -4.23 -4.18
N ARG A 61 0.44 -4.29 -3.90
CA ARG A 61 -0.58 -4.83 -4.80
C ARG A 61 -1.16 -3.73 -5.68
N ILE A 62 -1.36 -4.02 -6.96
CA ILE A 62 -1.93 -3.08 -7.95
C ILE A 62 -3.27 -2.50 -7.46
N LYS A 63 -4.14 -3.34 -6.89
CA LYS A 63 -5.45 -2.92 -6.40
C LYS A 63 -5.43 -2.06 -5.13
N GLU A 64 -4.28 -1.98 -4.46
CA GLU A 64 -4.12 -1.22 -3.21
C GLU A 64 -3.45 0.14 -3.45
N LEU A 65 -2.95 0.41 -4.66
CA LEU A 65 -2.30 1.68 -4.99
C LEU A 65 -3.29 2.85 -4.89
N ILE A 66 -2.87 3.90 -4.18
CA ILE A 66 -3.66 5.12 -3.97
C ILE A 66 -3.47 6.04 -5.17
N LYS A 67 -4.57 6.47 -5.78
CA LYS A 67 -4.56 7.26 -7.03
C LYS A 67 -4.62 8.76 -6.74
N VAL A 68 -3.46 9.39 -6.60
CA VAL A 68 -3.33 10.82 -6.25
C VAL A 68 -2.87 11.61 -7.47
N GLN A 69 -3.74 12.46 -8.04
CA GLN A 69 -3.40 13.36 -9.16
C GLN A 69 -2.75 12.64 -10.37
N GLY A 70 -3.19 11.42 -10.68
CA GLY A 70 -2.61 10.59 -11.74
C GLY A 70 -1.36 9.79 -11.33
N TYR A 71 -0.81 10.03 -10.15
CA TYR A 71 0.24 9.20 -9.56
C TYR A 71 -0.34 8.00 -8.80
N GLN A 72 0.41 6.91 -8.76
CA GLN A 72 0.09 5.72 -7.99
C GLN A 72 1.02 5.65 -6.78
N VAL A 73 0.46 5.83 -5.59
CA VAL A 73 1.19 5.86 -4.32
C VAL A 73 1.02 4.51 -3.63
N PRO A 74 2.11 3.75 -3.38
CA PRO A 74 2.03 2.48 -2.64
C PRO A 74 1.80 2.73 -1.14
N PRO A 75 0.70 2.23 -0.54
CA PRO A 75 0.50 2.31 0.91
C PRO A 75 1.67 1.74 1.70
N ALA A 76 2.23 0.59 1.29
CA ALA A 76 3.30 -0.07 2.01
C ALA A 76 4.55 0.81 2.18
N GLU A 77 4.82 1.72 1.23
CA GLU A 77 5.92 2.69 1.33
C GLU A 77 5.69 3.67 2.49
N LEU A 78 4.49 4.25 2.57
CA LEU A 78 4.12 5.21 3.61
C LEU A 78 4.01 4.52 4.98
N GLU A 79 3.45 3.31 5.03
CA GLU A 79 3.38 2.49 6.24
C GLU A 79 4.78 2.12 6.77
N GLY A 80 5.69 1.76 5.86
CA GLY A 80 7.09 1.49 6.18
C GLY A 80 7.77 2.72 6.79
N LEU A 81 7.57 3.89 6.18
CA LEU A 81 8.08 5.15 6.69
C LEU A 81 7.49 5.50 8.07
N LEU A 82 6.17 5.39 8.23
CA LEU A 82 5.49 5.68 9.50
C LEU A 82 6.05 4.81 10.64
N ARG A 83 6.32 3.52 10.39
CA ARG A 83 6.94 2.62 11.38
C ARG A 83 8.39 2.96 11.75
N THR A 84 9.05 3.87 11.03
CA THR A 84 10.36 4.41 11.46
C THR A 84 10.23 5.55 12.45
N HIS A 85 9.03 6.08 12.68
CA HIS A 85 8.79 7.08 13.70
C HIS A 85 8.92 6.44 15.09
N PRO A 86 9.69 7.02 16.04
CA PRO A 86 10.02 6.36 17.31
C PRO A 86 8.81 6.03 18.20
N ASN A 87 7.72 6.79 18.02
CA ASN A 87 6.48 6.62 18.78
C ASN A 87 5.38 5.83 18.05
N VAL A 88 5.66 5.27 16.86
CA VAL A 88 4.68 4.50 16.07
C VAL A 88 5.01 3.02 16.15
N VAL A 89 4.07 2.23 16.65
CA VAL A 89 4.19 0.76 16.74
C VAL A 89 3.75 0.11 15.44
N ASP A 90 2.67 0.61 14.84
CA ASP A 90 2.15 0.09 13.59
C ASP A 90 1.38 1.15 12.82
N ALA A 91 1.25 0.95 11.51
CA ALA A 91 0.55 1.88 10.64
C ALA A 91 -0.09 1.16 9.44
N ALA A 92 -1.26 1.65 9.05
CA ALA A 92 -1.93 1.33 7.81
C ALA A 92 -2.25 2.61 7.05
N VAL A 93 -2.12 2.61 5.72
CA VAL A 93 -2.51 3.75 4.89
C VAL A 93 -3.53 3.32 3.87
N ILE A 94 -4.57 4.13 3.67
CA ILE A 94 -5.60 3.91 2.66
C ILE A 94 -5.79 5.15 1.79
N GLY A 95 -6.26 4.93 0.56
CA GLY A 95 -6.77 5.99 -0.30
C GLY A 95 -8.23 6.28 -0.01
N VAL A 96 -8.56 7.52 0.33
CA VAL A 96 -9.94 8.00 0.50
C VAL A 96 -10.33 8.97 -0.61
N PRO A 97 -11.61 9.06 -1.00
CA PRO A 97 -12.05 9.97 -2.05
C PRO A 97 -11.68 11.43 -1.77
N ASN A 98 -11.22 12.14 -2.80
CA ASN A 98 -10.90 13.56 -2.74
C ASN A 98 -11.27 14.23 -4.06
N ASP A 99 -12.11 15.26 -4.02
CA ASP A 99 -12.66 15.91 -5.22
C ASP A 99 -11.58 16.55 -6.12
N ARG A 100 -10.43 16.93 -5.55
CA ARG A 100 -9.36 17.60 -6.28
C ARG A 100 -8.30 16.63 -6.79
N THR A 101 -7.99 15.59 -6.02
CA THR A 101 -6.86 14.68 -6.31
C THR A 101 -7.30 13.29 -6.77
N GLY A 102 -8.60 13.00 -6.79
CA GLY A 102 -9.14 11.67 -7.00
C GLY A 102 -9.16 10.89 -5.68
N GLU A 103 -7.97 10.55 -5.18
CA GLU A 103 -7.78 10.02 -3.83
C GLU A 103 -6.75 10.84 -3.05
N ALA A 104 -6.84 10.76 -1.72
CA ALA A 104 -5.87 11.31 -0.79
C ALA A 104 -5.45 10.24 0.23
N PRO A 105 -4.16 10.10 0.58
CA PRO A 105 -3.73 9.15 1.60
C PRO A 105 -4.21 9.56 2.99
N LEU A 106 -4.87 8.64 3.69
CA LEU A 106 -5.25 8.69 5.09
C LEU A 106 -4.46 7.62 5.86
N ALA A 107 -3.84 8.00 6.98
CA ALA A 107 -3.10 7.06 7.81
C ALA A 107 -3.85 6.69 9.08
N PHE A 108 -3.86 5.41 9.42
CA PHE A 108 -4.23 4.89 10.73
C PHE A 108 -2.97 4.48 11.46
N VAL A 109 -2.79 4.98 12.67
CA VAL A 109 -1.53 4.86 13.42
C VAL A 109 -1.81 4.29 14.80
N VAL A 110 -1.06 3.27 15.17
CA VAL A 110 -0.98 2.74 16.53
C VAL A 110 0.25 3.33 17.18
N LEU A 111 0.05 4.13 18.22
CA LEU A 111 1.14 4.73 18.98
C LEU A 111 1.71 3.75 20.01
N ALA A 112 2.95 3.99 20.43
CA ALA A 112 3.52 3.33 21.60
C ALA A 112 2.82 3.79 22.88
N ASP A 113 2.80 2.91 23.89
CA ASP A 113 2.19 3.21 25.18
C ASP A 113 2.78 4.48 25.80
N GLY A 114 1.91 5.40 26.24
CA GLY A 114 2.32 6.68 26.82
C GLY A 114 2.66 7.78 25.81
N SER A 115 2.74 7.50 24.51
CA SER A 115 3.05 8.52 23.49
C SER A 115 1.87 9.41 23.11
N SER A 116 0.62 9.00 23.40
CA SER A 116 -0.60 9.70 22.98
C SER A 116 -0.74 11.13 23.53
N ALA A 117 -0.07 11.44 24.64
CA ALA A 117 -0.05 12.80 25.20
C ALA A 117 1.01 13.72 24.57
N THR A 118 1.91 13.17 23.74
CA THR A 118 3.12 13.85 23.26
C THR A 118 3.24 13.95 21.74
N VAL A 119 2.42 13.19 20.99
CA VAL A 119 2.45 13.15 19.53
C VAL A 119 1.08 13.51 18.99
N SER A 120 1.00 14.57 18.20
CA SER A 120 -0.24 14.96 17.51
C SER A 120 -0.35 14.31 16.12
N GLU A 121 -1.54 14.38 15.53
CA GLU A 121 -1.76 13.94 14.14
C GLU A 121 -0.88 14.76 13.18
N GLU A 122 -0.78 16.08 13.39
CA GLU A 122 0.04 16.99 12.59
C GLU A 122 1.54 16.68 12.68
N ASP A 123 2.03 16.24 13.84
CA ASP A 123 3.43 15.83 14.00
C ASP A 123 3.77 14.64 13.08
N VAL A 124 2.86 13.67 12.99
CA VAL A 124 3.01 12.49 12.13
C VAL A 124 2.91 12.87 10.66
N GLU A 125 1.96 13.74 10.29
CA GLU A 125 1.84 14.26 8.93
C GLU A 125 3.11 14.99 8.49
N LYS A 126 3.64 15.86 9.36
CA LYS A 126 4.87 16.61 9.11
C LYS A 126 6.07 15.66 8.97
N PHE A 127 6.18 14.67 9.85
CA PHE A 127 7.24 13.67 9.78
C PHE A 127 7.30 12.98 8.41
N VAL A 128 6.14 12.60 7.86
CA VAL A 128 6.05 12.01 6.52
C VAL A 128 6.36 13.06 5.45
N ALA A 129 5.77 14.25 5.54
CA ALA A 129 5.89 15.30 4.52
C ALA A 129 7.31 15.78 4.26
N GLU A 130 8.20 15.72 5.26
CA GLU A 130 9.63 16.04 5.16
C GLU A 130 10.45 14.99 4.40
N ARG A 131 9.92 13.77 4.25
CA ARG A 131 10.68 12.59 3.76
C ARG A 131 10.16 12.05 2.43
N VAL A 132 9.01 12.53 1.95
CA VAL A 132 8.39 12.06 0.70
C VAL A 132 8.04 13.21 -0.25
N ALA A 133 7.91 12.88 -1.53
CA ALA A 133 7.46 13.82 -2.55
C ALA A 133 6.02 14.32 -2.25
N PRO A 134 5.65 15.55 -2.67
CA PRO A 134 4.35 16.14 -2.33
C PRO A 134 3.11 15.28 -2.60
N PHE A 135 3.09 14.54 -3.72
CA PHE A 135 1.96 13.69 -4.11
C PHE A 135 1.81 12.43 -3.24
N LYS A 136 2.82 12.07 -2.43
CA LYS A 136 2.78 10.93 -1.50
C LYS A 136 2.38 11.33 -0.08
N ARG A 137 2.25 12.62 0.20
CA ARG A 137 1.99 13.11 1.56
C ARG A 137 0.63 12.62 2.06
N ILE A 138 0.57 12.35 3.36
CA ILE A 138 -0.70 12.12 4.07
C ILE A 138 -1.45 13.44 4.05
N THR A 139 -2.54 13.49 3.29
CA THR A 139 -3.30 14.73 3.02
C THR A 139 -4.76 14.61 3.42
N ALA A 140 -5.23 13.40 3.76
CA ALA A 140 -6.56 13.17 4.29
C ALA A 140 -6.61 13.06 5.82
N GLY A 141 -5.46 13.20 6.51
CA GLY A 141 -5.38 13.10 7.96
C GLY A 141 -4.57 11.90 8.47
N VAL A 142 -4.26 11.95 9.75
CA VAL A 142 -3.87 10.79 10.56
C VAL A 142 -5.03 10.44 11.49
N ARG A 143 -5.17 9.18 11.88
CA ARG A 143 -6.13 8.73 12.89
C ARG A 143 -5.43 7.78 13.85
N PHE A 144 -5.43 8.12 15.13
CA PHE A 144 -4.91 7.21 16.14
C PHE A 144 -5.93 6.12 16.46
N VAL A 145 -5.46 4.88 16.47
CA VAL A 145 -6.26 3.69 16.77
C VAL A 145 -5.50 2.79 17.72
N ASN A 146 -6.22 2.03 18.53
CA ASN A 146 -5.60 1.09 19.47
C ASN A 146 -5.00 -0.11 18.75
N THR A 147 -5.64 -0.56 17.66
CA THR A 147 -5.22 -1.74 16.90
C THR A 147 -5.64 -1.62 15.44
N LEU A 148 -4.87 -2.23 14.53
CA LEU A 148 -5.24 -2.35 13.12
C LEU A 148 -5.93 -3.69 12.85
N PRO A 149 -6.99 -3.72 12.02
CA PRO A 149 -7.64 -4.97 11.64
C PRO A 149 -6.68 -5.79 10.77
N LYS A 150 -6.34 -6.99 11.23
CA LYS A 150 -5.44 -7.92 10.55
C LYS A 150 -6.10 -9.28 10.37
N SER A 151 -5.74 -9.98 9.29
CA SER A 151 -6.09 -11.38 9.13
C SER A 151 -5.32 -12.25 10.14
N ALA A 152 -5.70 -13.52 10.27
CA ALA A 152 -4.94 -14.49 11.06
C ALA A 152 -3.46 -14.63 10.62
N ALA A 153 -3.16 -14.32 9.36
CA ALA A 153 -1.80 -14.29 8.81
C ALA A 153 -1.09 -12.93 8.98
N GLY A 154 -1.66 -12.00 9.76
CA GLY A 154 -1.09 -10.68 10.03
C GLY A 154 -1.27 -9.64 8.92
N LYS A 155 -1.99 -9.96 7.83
CA LYS A 155 -2.21 -9.03 6.72
C LYS A 155 -3.21 -7.94 7.13
N ILE A 156 -2.85 -6.68 6.96
CA ILE A 156 -3.75 -5.54 7.21
C ILE A 156 -4.97 -5.64 6.29
N LEU A 157 -6.16 -5.58 6.88
CA LEU A 157 -7.44 -5.64 6.19
C LEU A 157 -7.90 -4.22 5.81
N ARG A 158 -7.18 -3.58 4.88
CA ARG A 158 -7.43 -2.19 4.45
C ARG A 158 -8.86 -1.91 4.00
N ARG A 159 -9.53 -2.91 3.43
CA ARG A 159 -10.96 -2.81 3.08
C ARG A 159 -11.83 -2.45 4.30
N ILE A 160 -11.56 -3.05 5.47
CA ILE A 160 -12.32 -2.75 6.69
C ILE A 160 -12.11 -1.29 7.10
N LEU A 161 -10.86 -0.82 7.10
CA LEU A 161 -10.53 0.58 7.40
C LEU A 161 -11.21 1.56 6.44
N LYS A 162 -11.22 1.24 5.14
CA LYS A 162 -11.89 2.06 4.11
C LYS A 162 -13.41 2.05 4.30
N ASP A 163 -14.00 0.90 4.58
CA ASP A 163 -15.45 0.75 4.84
C ASP A 163 -15.86 1.53 6.10
N GLU A 164 -15.06 1.48 7.17
CA GLU A 164 -15.29 2.25 8.41
C GLU A 164 -15.19 3.76 8.17
N TYR A 165 -14.16 4.21 7.46
CA TYR A 165 -14.03 5.62 7.10
C TYR A 165 -15.25 6.12 6.31
N LEU A 166 -15.66 5.38 5.27
CA LEU A 166 -16.78 5.78 4.41
C LEU A 166 -18.14 5.79 5.14
N LYS A 167 -18.30 5.02 6.22
CA LYS A 167 -19.51 5.08 7.07
C LYS A 167 -19.56 6.34 7.92
N ASN A 168 -18.42 6.82 8.39
CA ASN A 168 -18.34 7.97 9.32
C ASN A 168 -18.32 9.34 8.62
N VAL A 169 -18.21 9.36 7.29
CA VAL A 169 -18.21 10.58 6.46
C VAL A 169 -19.57 10.85 5.83
N LYS A 170 -20.53 9.92 5.94
CA LYS A 170 -21.93 10.10 5.56
C LYS A 170 -22.75 10.62 6.73
#